data_AF-A0A445I257-F1
#
_entry.id   AF-A0A445I257-F1
#
_cell.length_a   1.000
_cell.length_b   1.000
_cell.length_c   1.000
_cell.angle_alpha   90.00
_cell.angle_beta   90.00
_cell.angle_gamma   90.00
#
_symmetry.space_group_name_H-M   'P 1'
#
loop_
_entity.id
_entity.type
_entity.pdbx_description
1 polymer ?
#
loop_
_entity_poly.entity_id
_entity_poly.type
_entity_poly.pdbx_seq_one_letter_code
_entity_poly.pdbx_strand_id
1 'polypeptide(L)'
;MVTSSSVRLVSSTTRELWNEWHAPSGYSINVATISYLLCALDDCHLLNFMWNTSTGELSDRKKISLGTQPITLRAFSSKNTTHVFAASDRPTVIYSSKKKLLYSNVNLKEVTHVSFQFRCFSRHLPIAKEGELTIGTIDDIQKLHIRSILLGEHARRICHQEPSRTFAICILKYNPASGEDFEMHFVRLLDDQTFKFIPTYSLDTWEYGDGIYDGGCSGGCIAIWCAWKDKASKTSVDEGVQNVWEILQPNGRRDNK
;
A
#
# COMPACT_ATOMS: atom_id res chain seq x y z
N MET A 1 -2.45 15.81 -29.59
CA MET A 1 -1.15 15.26 -30.04
C MET A 1 -0.21 15.28 -28.84
N VAL A 2 0.53 14.19 -28.59
CA VAL A 2 1.41 14.07 -27.41
C VAL A 2 2.84 13.89 -27.90
N THR A 3 3.76 14.68 -27.36
CA THR A 3 5.21 14.49 -27.52
C THR A 3 5.81 14.04 -26.19
N SER A 4 7.10 13.72 -26.15
CA SER A 4 7.79 13.41 -24.90
C SER A 4 7.83 14.59 -23.92
N SER A 5 7.56 15.82 -24.35
CA SER A 5 7.68 17.02 -23.51
C SER A 5 6.45 17.95 -23.52
N SER A 6 5.43 17.66 -24.33
CA SER A 6 4.22 18.49 -24.38
C SER A 6 2.96 17.72 -24.77
N VAL A 7 1.82 18.20 -24.26
CA VAL A 7 0.47 17.74 -24.59
C VAL A 7 -0.28 18.86 -25.28
N ARG A 8 -0.71 18.60 -26.52
CA ARG A 8 -1.54 19.52 -27.31
C ARG A 8 -2.97 19.03 -27.40
N LEU A 9 -3.89 19.88 -26.97
CA LEU A 9 -5.32 19.70 -27.15
C LEU A 9 -5.74 20.31 -28.47
N VAL A 10 -6.33 19.50 -29.34
CA VAL A 10 -6.73 19.90 -30.68
C VAL A 10 -8.20 19.53 -30.89
N SER A 11 -8.97 20.43 -31.47
CA SER A 11 -10.35 20.17 -31.89
C SER A 11 -10.40 19.00 -32.87
N SER A 12 -11.26 18.02 -32.61
CA SER A 12 -11.44 16.89 -33.54
C SER A 12 -12.15 17.32 -34.83
N THR A 13 -13.01 18.33 -34.77
CA THR A 13 -13.79 18.85 -35.91
C THR A 13 -13.01 19.90 -36.70
N THR A 14 -12.48 20.93 -36.03
CA THR A 14 -11.82 22.07 -36.69
C THR A 14 -10.31 21.87 -36.88
N ARG A 15 -9.71 20.88 -36.19
CA ARG A 15 -8.26 20.64 -36.13
C ARG A 15 -7.44 21.81 -35.58
N GLU A 16 -8.09 22.78 -34.96
CA GLU A 16 -7.43 23.92 -34.32
C GLU A 16 -6.85 23.52 -32.96
N LEU A 17 -5.68 24.09 -32.63
CA LEU A 17 -5.06 23.95 -31.32
C LEU A 17 -5.84 24.78 -30.30
N TRP A 18 -6.34 24.12 -29.27
CA TRP A 18 -7.05 24.76 -28.16
C TRP A 18 -6.13 25.08 -27.00
N ASN A 19 -5.20 24.17 -26.69
CA ASN A 19 -4.30 24.34 -25.56
C ASN A 19 -3.02 23.54 -25.75
N GLU A 20 -1.93 24.00 -25.16
CA GLU A 20 -0.68 23.27 -25.08
C GLU A 20 -0.14 23.35 -23.66
N TRP A 21 0.12 22.18 -23.08
CA TRP A 21 0.79 22.08 -21.79
C TRP A 21 2.19 21.50 -21.99
N HIS A 22 3.19 22.15 -21.39
CA HIS A 22 4.58 21.73 -21.43
C HIS A 22 5.01 21.10 -20.11
N ALA A 23 5.73 20.00 -20.21
CA ALA A 23 6.41 19.41 -19.07
C ALA A 23 7.54 20.34 -18.57
N PRO A 24 7.90 20.31 -17.28
CA PRO A 24 9.09 20.99 -16.80
C PRO A 24 10.34 20.47 -17.53
N SER A 25 11.35 21.32 -17.69
CA SER A 25 12.60 20.95 -18.38
C SER A 25 13.24 19.71 -17.74
N GLY A 26 13.58 18.72 -18.56
CA GLY A 26 14.21 17.48 -18.13
C GLY A 26 13.24 16.33 -17.79
N TYR A 27 11.93 16.54 -17.93
CA TYR A 27 10.92 15.49 -17.72
C TYR A 27 10.34 14.98 -19.04
N SER A 28 10.28 13.66 -19.18
CA SER A 28 9.43 13.02 -20.17
C SER A 28 8.02 12.83 -19.62
N ILE A 29 7.05 12.74 -20.53
CA ILE A 29 5.65 12.55 -20.16
C ILE A 29 5.02 11.34 -20.83
N ASN A 30 4.19 10.63 -20.06
CA ASN A 30 3.29 9.61 -20.54
C ASN A 30 1.85 10.04 -20.24
N VAL A 31 0.95 9.94 -21.22
CA VAL A 31 -0.36 10.58 -21.14
C VAL A 31 -1.46 9.58 -21.44
N ALA A 32 -2.51 9.62 -20.61
CA ALA A 32 -3.76 8.91 -20.87
C ALA A 32 -4.95 9.81 -20.58
N THR A 33 -6.08 9.54 -21.24
CA THR A 33 -7.30 10.33 -21.09
C THR A 33 -8.46 9.45 -20.66
N ILE A 34 -9.13 9.89 -19.59
CA ILE A 34 -10.50 9.51 -19.23
C ILE A 34 -11.33 10.79 -19.29
N SER A 35 -12.41 10.95 -18.52
CA SER A 35 -13.05 12.27 -18.33
C SER A 35 -12.11 13.35 -17.75
N TYR A 36 -10.83 13.04 -17.57
CA TYR A 36 -9.72 13.84 -17.08
C TYR A 36 -8.50 13.58 -17.98
N LEU A 37 -7.63 14.58 -18.09
CA LEU A 37 -6.29 14.43 -18.68
C LEU A 37 -5.33 13.98 -17.58
N LEU A 38 -4.63 12.86 -17.79
CA LEU A 38 -3.65 12.30 -16.88
C LEU A 38 -2.27 12.36 -17.52
N CYS A 39 -1.28 12.92 -16.82
CA CYS A 39 0.11 13.01 -17.26
C CYS A 39 1.01 12.41 -16.18
N ALA A 40 1.65 11.29 -16.48
CA ALA A 40 2.74 10.75 -15.68
C ALA A 40 4.05 11.40 -16.06
N LEU A 41 4.84 11.75 -15.05
CA LEU A 41 6.17 12.31 -15.14
C LEU A 41 7.22 11.25 -14.77
N ASP A 42 8.45 11.46 -15.23
CA ASP A 42 9.58 10.58 -14.89
C ASP A 42 9.97 10.60 -13.38
N ASP A 43 9.54 11.60 -12.59
CA ASP A 43 9.70 11.62 -11.12
C ASP A 43 8.63 10.80 -10.37
N CYS A 44 7.96 9.86 -11.04
CA CYS A 44 6.95 8.99 -10.45
C CYS A 44 5.70 9.73 -9.96
N HIS A 45 5.50 10.97 -10.40
CA HIS A 45 4.29 11.72 -10.12
C HIS A 45 3.29 11.66 -11.27
N LEU A 46 2.03 11.56 -10.89
CA LEU A 46 0.88 11.72 -11.75
C LEU A 46 0.28 13.11 -11.55
N LEU A 47 0.14 13.85 -12.65
CA LEU A 47 -0.69 15.04 -12.73
C LEU A 47 -2.04 14.68 -13.33
N ASN A 48 -3.13 15.15 -12.72
CA ASN A 48 -4.46 15.06 -13.30
C ASN A 48 -5.07 16.45 -13.46
N PHE A 49 -5.78 16.65 -14.57
CA PHE A 49 -6.46 17.88 -14.92
C PHE A 49 -7.90 17.59 -15.32
N MET A 50 -8.82 18.44 -14.87
CA MET A 50 -10.16 18.52 -15.44
C MET A 50 -10.09 19.21 -16.79
N TRP A 51 -10.63 18.55 -17.80
CA TRP A 51 -10.77 19.09 -19.15
C TRP A 51 -12.20 19.61 -19.33
N ASN A 52 -12.36 20.85 -19.83
CA ASN A 52 -13.65 21.33 -20.34
C ASN A 52 -13.77 21.12 -21.87
N THR A 53 -14.68 20.25 -22.31
CA THR A 53 -14.85 19.88 -23.73
C THR A 53 -15.37 21.01 -24.60
N SER A 54 -15.96 22.03 -24.00
CA SER A 54 -16.51 23.17 -24.72
C SER A 54 -15.50 24.31 -24.87
N THR A 55 -14.61 24.52 -23.89
CA THR A 55 -13.65 25.63 -23.89
C THR A 55 -12.20 25.21 -24.14
N GLY A 56 -11.86 23.94 -23.96
CA GLY A 56 -10.47 23.45 -24.05
C GLY A 56 -9.58 23.82 -22.86
N GLU A 57 -10.15 24.40 -21.82
CA GLU A 57 -9.41 24.79 -20.61
C GLU A 57 -9.11 23.60 -19.71
N LEU A 58 -7.90 23.60 -19.15
CA LEU A 58 -7.45 22.67 -18.13
C LEU A 58 -7.57 23.32 -16.75
N SER A 59 -8.26 22.67 -15.83
CA SER A 59 -8.51 23.16 -14.46
C SER A 59 -8.28 22.06 -13.42
N ASP A 60 -8.34 22.41 -12.13
CA ASP A 60 -8.21 21.48 -10.99
C ASP A 60 -6.97 20.56 -11.07
N ARG A 61 -5.81 21.16 -11.35
CA ARG A 61 -4.53 20.45 -11.38
C ARG A 61 -4.24 19.84 -10.00
N LYS A 62 -4.07 18.52 -9.97
CA LYS A 62 -3.62 17.79 -8.78
C LYS A 62 -2.37 16.98 -9.11
N LYS A 63 -1.44 16.90 -8.14
CA LYS A 63 -0.19 16.11 -8.21
C LYS A 63 -0.26 15.01 -7.16
N ILE A 64 -0.06 13.77 -7.57
CA ILE A 64 -0.13 12.57 -6.74
C ILE A 64 1.09 11.69 -7.04
N SER A 65 1.70 11.07 -6.05
CA SER A 65 2.72 10.04 -6.25
C SER A 65 2.04 8.67 -6.14
N LEU A 66 2.20 7.82 -7.15
CA LEU A 66 1.65 6.46 -7.13
C LEU A 66 2.70 5.42 -6.76
N GLY A 67 3.98 5.78 -6.71
CA GLY A 67 5.09 4.84 -6.63
C GLY A 67 6.45 5.54 -6.49
N THR A 68 7.52 4.75 -6.54
CA THR A 68 8.91 5.24 -6.56
C THR A 68 9.63 4.98 -7.89
N GLN A 69 8.94 4.34 -8.85
CA GLN A 69 9.43 4.15 -10.21
C GLN A 69 8.59 4.92 -11.26
N PRO A 70 9.17 5.22 -12.44
CA PRO A 70 8.47 5.90 -13.53
C PRO A 70 7.13 5.24 -13.87
N ILE A 71 6.11 6.05 -14.13
CA ILE A 71 4.75 5.56 -14.35
C ILE A 71 4.46 5.51 -15.85
N THR A 72 4.09 4.33 -16.35
CA THR A 72 3.53 4.18 -17.70
C THR A 72 2.01 4.12 -17.62
N LEU A 73 1.32 5.07 -18.25
CA LEU A 73 -0.14 5.10 -18.29
C LEU A 73 -0.69 4.38 -19.52
N ARG A 74 -1.75 3.62 -19.33
CA ARG A 74 -2.47 2.99 -20.44
C ARG A 74 -3.96 2.98 -20.22
N ALA A 75 -4.70 3.61 -21.13
CA ALA A 75 -6.15 3.48 -21.15
C ALA A 75 -6.57 2.07 -21.64
N PHE A 76 -7.54 1.48 -20.96
CA PHE A 76 -8.18 0.23 -21.33
C PHE A 76 -9.68 0.31 -21.05
N SER A 77 -10.50 -0.41 -21.81
CA SER A 77 -11.94 -0.50 -21.58
C SER A 77 -12.30 -1.81 -20.87
N SER A 78 -13.11 -1.72 -19.83
CA SER A 78 -13.74 -2.86 -19.16
C SER A 78 -15.23 -2.56 -18.98
N LYS A 79 -16.11 -3.53 -19.28
CA LYS A 79 -17.58 -3.40 -19.14
C LYS A 79 -18.16 -2.07 -19.66
N ASN A 80 -17.71 -1.61 -20.84
CA ASN A 80 -18.08 -0.33 -21.48
C ASN A 80 -17.66 0.94 -20.74
N THR A 81 -16.83 0.86 -19.71
CA THR A 81 -16.19 2.01 -19.07
C THR A 81 -14.70 2.05 -19.37
N THR A 82 -14.19 3.24 -19.63
CA THR A 82 -12.75 3.45 -19.85
C THR A 82 -12.06 3.70 -18.51
N HIS A 83 -11.01 2.94 -18.26
CA HIS A 83 -10.13 3.04 -17.11
C HIS A 83 -8.70 3.28 -17.58
N VAL A 84 -7.81 3.66 -16.67
CA VAL A 84 -6.38 3.82 -16.96
C VAL A 84 -5.59 2.95 -16.00
N PHE A 85 -4.71 2.11 -16.53
CA PHE A 85 -3.73 1.37 -15.77
C PHE A 85 -2.46 2.20 -15.66
N ALA A 86 -1.95 2.38 -14.46
CA ALA A 86 -0.67 2.98 -14.15
C ALA A 86 0.31 1.87 -13.77
N ALA A 87 1.20 1.53 -14.69
CA ALA A 87 2.26 0.56 -14.50
C ALA A 87 3.46 1.22 -13.82
N SER A 88 3.92 0.63 -12.72
CA SER A 88 5.02 1.10 -11.87
C SER A 88 5.33 -0.01 -10.82
N ASP A 89 6.11 0.32 -9.79
CA ASP A 89 6.36 -0.49 -8.58
C ASP A 89 5.11 -0.63 -7.68
N ARG A 90 4.10 0.21 -7.89
CA ARG A 90 2.78 0.12 -7.25
C ARG A 90 1.67 0.21 -8.31
N PRO A 91 1.43 -0.90 -9.04
CA PRO A 91 0.48 -0.91 -10.15
C PRO A 91 -0.92 -0.46 -9.70
N THR A 92 -1.49 0.53 -10.38
CA THR A 92 -2.74 1.18 -9.95
C THR A 92 -3.73 1.32 -11.10
N VAL A 93 -5.00 0.97 -10.87
CA VAL A 93 -6.11 1.29 -11.77
C VAL A 93 -6.75 2.61 -11.36
N ILE A 94 -6.76 3.55 -12.29
CA ILE A 94 -7.35 4.88 -12.20
C ILE A 94 -8.69 4.87 -12.92
N TYR A 95 -9.74 5.30 -12.24
CA TYR A 95 -11.09 5.32 -12.80
C TYR A 95 -11.90 6.49 -12.27
N SER A 96 -12.91 6.91 -13.03
CA SER A 96 -13.86 7.93 -12.56
C SER A 96 -15.13 7.26 -12.06
N SER A 97 -15.53 7.58 -10.83
CA SER A 97 -16.81 7.16 -10.25
C SER A 97 -17.48 8.37 -9.61
N LYS A 98 -18.76 8.60 -9.92
CA LYS A 98 -19.53 9.75 -9.41
C LYS A 98 -18.82 11.10 -9.61
N LYS A 99 -18.18 11.30 -10.77
CA LYS A 99 -17.37 12.49 -11.11
C LYS A 99 -16.18 12.75 -10.18
N LYS A 100 -15.65 11.70 -9.53
CA LYS A 100 -14.40 11.76 -8.76
C LYS A 100 -13.43 10.72 -9.30
N LEU A 101 -12.16 11.10 -9.39
CA LEU A 101 -11.08 10.17 -9.69
C LEU A 101 -10.79 9.30 -8.47
N LEU A 102 -10.71 7.99 -8.69
CA LEU A 102 -10.37 6.98 -7.70
C LEU A 102 -9.17 6.18 -8.19
N TYR A 103 -8.38 5.70 -7.24
CA TYR A 103 -7.13 4.98 -7.44
C TYR A 103 -7.26 3.64 -6.69
N SER A 104 -7.20 2.53 -7.41
CA SER A 104 -7.26 1.19 -6.81
C SER A 104 -5.96 0.46 -7.08
N ASN A 105 -5.30 0.00 -6.01
CA ASN A 105 -4.10 -0.81 -6.13
C ASN A 105 -4.44 -2.16 -6.77
N VAL A 106 -3.55 -2.67 -7.60
CA VAL A 106 -3.66 -3.98 -8.26
C VAL A 106 -2.77 -4.96 -7.50
N ASN A 107 -3.25 -6.19 -7.33
CA ASN A 107 -2.52 -7.23 -6.62
C ASN A 107 -1.37 -7.83 -7.47
N LEU A 108 -0.45 -6.98 -7.93
CA LEU A 108 0.76 -7.33 -8.67
C LEU A 108 1.93 -6.60 -8.00
N LYS A 109 3.05 -7.29 -7.77
CA LYS A 109 4.22 -6.71 -7.08
C LYS A 109 4.82 -5.53 -7.85
N GLU A 110 5.05 -5.70 -9.14
CA GLU A 110 5.63 -4.69 -10.02
C GLU A 110 5.16 -4.96 -11.45
N VAL A 111 4.96 -3.88 -12.22
CA VAL A 111 4.65 -3.96 -13.65
C VAL A 111 5.52 -2.94 -14.37
N THR A 112 6.45 -3.43 -15.19
CA THR A 112 7.36 -2.59 -15.97
C THR A 112 6.66 -1.98 -17.16
N HIS A 113 5.88 -2.76 -17.91
CA HIS A 113 5.20 -2.26 -19.10
C HIS A 113 3.81 -2.86 -19.28
N VAL A 114 2.91 -2.05 -19.81
CA VAL A 114 1.58 -2.48 -20.26
C VAL A 114 1.45 -2.16 -21.74
N SER A 115 1.18 -3.21 -22.52
CA SER A 115 1.22 -3.13 -23.98
C SER A 115 -0.15 -2.82 -24.60
N PHE A 116 -0.16 -2.66 -25.92
CA PHE A 116 -1.33 -2.33 -26.72
C PHE A 116 -2.41 -3.41 -26.63
N GLN A 117 -3.66 -2.98 -26.58
CA GLN A 117 -4.81 -3.86 -26.65
C GLN A 117 -4.94 -4.40 -28.08
N PHE A 118 -4.84 -5.71 -28.25
CA PHE A 118 -5.01 -6.34 -29.55
C PHE A 118 -6.47 -6.22 -30.00
N ARG A 119 -6.71 -5.91 -31.28
CA ARG A 119 -8.08 -5.88 -31.85
C ARG A 119 -8.81 -7.22 -31.70
N CYS A 120 -8.07 -8.33 -31.71
CA CYS A 120 -8.60 -9.68 -31.50
C CYS A 120 -8.96 -9.98 -30.03
N PHE A 121 -8.52 -9.16 -29.08
CA PHE A 121 -8.73 -9.36 -27.63
C PHE A 121 -9.16 -8.04 -26.97
N SER A 122 -10.37 -7.57 -27.29
CA SER A 122 -10.87 -6.25 -26.88
C SER A 122 -11.08 -6.06 -25.37
N ARG A 123 -10.77 -7.07 -24.54
CA ARG A 123 -10.93 -7.06 -23.08
C ARG A 123 -9.66 -7.43 -22.31
N HIS A 124 -8.62 -7.87 -23.01
CA HIS A 124 -7.38 -8.33 -22.37
C HIS A 124 -6.35 -7.20 -22.33
N LEU A 125 -5.58 -7.17 -21.26
CA LEU A 125 -4.48 -6.26 -21.03
C LEU A 125 -3.20 -7.09 -20.91
N PRO A 126 -2.28 -7.01 -21.89
CA PRO A 126 -0.97 -7.62 -21.77
C PRO A 126 -0.13 -6.83 -20.76
N ILE A 127 0.33 -7.53 -19.73
CA ILE A 127 1.16 -7.02 -18.65
C ILE A 127 2.51 -7.71 -18.75
N ALA A 128 3.55 -6.91 -19.01
CA ALA A 128 4.93 -7.38 -18.98
C ALA A 128 5.53 -7.09 -17.61
N LYS A 129 6.20 -8.10 -17.06
CA LYS A 129 7.01 -8.06 -15.85
C LYS A 129 8.42 -8.52 -16.20
N GLU A 130 9.34 -8.40 -15.26
CA GLU A 130 10.68 -8.99 -15.43
C GLU A 130 10.56 -10.51 -15.62
N GLY A 131 11.02 -11.00 -16.77
CA GLY A 131 11.03 -12.42 -17.12
C GLY A 131 9.68 -13.04 -17.51
N GLU A 132 8.57 -12.31 -17.40
CA GLU A 132 7.23 -12.86 -17.65
C GLU A 132 6.32 -11.91 -18.45
N LEU A 133 5.58 -12.47 -19.40
CA LEU A 133 4.49 -11.78 -20.09
C LEU A 133 3.17 -12.47 -19.76
N THR A 134 2.27 -11.75 -19.08
CA THR A 134 0.94 -12.25 -18.73
C THR A 134 -0.12 -11.51 -19.54
N ILE A 135 -1.02 -12.24 -20.19
CA ILE A 135 -2.20 -11.67 -20.84
C ILE A 135 -3.40 -11.98 -19.98
N GLY A 136 -3.99 -10.97 -19.35
CA GLY A 136 -5.10 -11.13 -18.43
C GLY A 136 -6.23 -10.14 -18.69
N THR A 137 -7.37 -10.36 -18.05
CA THR A 137 -8.41 -9.33 -17.92
C THR A 137 -8.27 -8.67 -16.56
N ILE A 138 -8.66 -7.41 -16.45
CA ILE A 138 -8.84 -6.77 -15.15
C ILE A 138 -10.25 -7.09 -14.70
N ASP A 139 -10.37 -7.81 -13.59
CA ASP A 139 -11.64 -8.07 -12.92
C ASP A 139 -12.29 -6.77 -12.47
N ASP A 140 -13.54 -6.84 -12.01
CA ASP A 140 -14.20 -5.66 -11.43
C ASP A 140 -13.25 -4.96 -10.45
N ILE A 141 -13.14 -3.64 -10.56
CA ILE A 141 -12.27 -2.83 -9.70
C ILE A 141 -12.79 -2.98 -8.28
N GLN A 142 -12.31 -4.01 -7.60
CA GLN A 142 -12.74 -4.34 -6.27
C GLN A 142 -12.15 -3.27 -5.36
N LYS A 143 -13.03 -2.59 -4.63
CA LYS A 143 -12.61 -1.86 -3.44
C LYS A 143 -11.74 -2.80 -2.61
N LEU A 144 -10.69 -2.27 -2.00
CA LEU A 144 -9.80 -2.97 -1.07
C LEU A 144 -10.60 -4.04 -0.29
N HIS A 145 -10.33 -5.32 -0.55
CA HIS A 145 -11.04 -6.41 0.11
C HIS A 145 -10.57 -6.45 1.56
N ILE A 146 -11.32 -5.80 2.44
CA ILE A 146 -11.03 -5.80 3.87
C ILE A 146 -11.61 -7.09 4.46
N ARG A 147 -10.72 -7.98 4.89
CA ARG A 147 -11.06 -9.11 5.75
C ARG A 147 -10.73 -8.74 7.19
N SER A 148 -11.77 -8.56 8.01
CA SER A 148 -11.59 -8.28 9.44
C SER A 148 -11.39 -9.59 10.21
N ILE A 149 -10.35 -9.64 11.03
CA ILE A 149 -10.11 -10.73 11.98
C ILE A 149 -10.34 -10.18 13.39
N LEU A 150 -11.27 -10.77 14.13
CA LEU A 150 -11.60 -10.33 15.48
C LEU A 150 -10.56 -10.87 16.47
N LEU A 151 -9.76 -9.98 17.05
CA LEU A 151 -8.79 -10.32 18.11
C LEU A 151 -9.45 -10.36 19.49
N GLY A 152 -10.53 -9.59 19.70
CA GLY A 152 -11.21 -9.45 21.00
C GLY A 152 -10.42 -8.64 22.05
N GLU A 153 -9.25 -8.11 21.69
CA GLU A 153 -8.29 -7.44 22.56
C GLU A 153 -7.62 -6.28 21.79
N HIS A 154 -6.82 -5.43 22.46
CA HIS A 154 -6.25 -4.24 21.83
C HIS A 154 -4.92 -4.54 21.13
N ALA A 155 -4.94 -4.64 19.80
CA ALA A 155 -3.71 -4.72 19.01
C ALA A 155 -2.92 -3.40 19.07
N ARG A 156 -1.60 -3.50 19.25
CA ARG A 156 -0.69 -2.35 19.37
C ARG A 156 0.30 -2.29 18.21
N ARG A 157 0.92 -3.41 17.87
CA ARG A 157 1.93 -3.54 16.82
C ARG A 157 1.76 -4.85 16.09
N ILE A 158 2.16 -4.89 14.83
CA ILE A 158 2.17 -6.10 14.00
C ILE A 158 3.46 -6.16 13.19
N CYS A 159 4.02 -7.35 13.06
CA CYS A 159 5.11 -7.65 12.15
C CYS A 159 4.79 -8.94 11.38
N HIS A 160 5.25 -9.04 10.14
CA HIS A 160 5.19 -10.26 9.34
C HIS A 160 6.58 -10.87 9.26
N GLN A 161 6.64 -12.18 9.42
CA GLN A 161 7.84 -12.96 9.27
C GLN A 161 7.65 -13.96 8.12
N GLU A 162 8.25 -13.65 6.98
CA GLU A 162 8.13 -14.44 5.76
C GLU A 162 8.69 -15.88 5.90
N PRO A 163 9.86 -16.11 6.56
CA PRO A 163 10.41 -17.48 6.71
C PRO A 163 9.50 -18.44 7.50
N SER A 164 8.82 -17.94 8.54
CA SER A 164 7.94 -18.76 9.37
C SER A 164 6.48 -18.73 8.88
N ARG A 165 6.15 -17.86 7.91
CA ARG A 165 4.78 -17.60 7.43
C ARG A 165 3.81 -17.19 8.54
N THR A 166 4.28 -16.30 9.41
CA THR A 166 3.54 -15.90 10.62
C THR A 166 3.45 -14.39 10.74
N PHE A 167 2.30 -13.89 11.19
CA PHE A 167 2.16 -12.55 11.74
C PHE A 167 2.31 -12.60 13.26
N ALA A 168 3.10 -11.68 13.81
CA ALA A 168 3.21 -11.49 15.24
C ALA A 168 2.56 -10.17 15.65
N ILE A 169 1.67 -10.22 16.62
CA ILE A 169 0.88 -9.07 17.07
C ILE A 169 1.11 -8.87 18.56
N CYS A 170 1.60 -7.68 18.94
CA CYS A 170 1.60 -7.24 20.34
C CYS A 170 0.19 -6.79 20.71
N ILE A 171 -0.34 -7.37 21.77
CA ILE A 171 -1.71 -7.14 22.22
C ILE A 171 -1.69 -6.73 23.69
N LEU A 172 -2.58 -5.80 24.02
CA LEU A 172 -2.88 -5.34 25.35
C LEU A 172 -4.28 -5.81 25.76
N LYS A 173 -4.38 -6.37 26.96
CA LYS A 173 -5.64 -6.75 27.58
C LYS A 173 -5.75 -6.11 28.96
N TYR A 174 -6.86 -5.40 29.14
CA TYR A 174 -7.26 -4.86 30.43
C TYR A 174 -7.94 -5.95 31.26
N ASN A 175 -7.58 -6.07 32.54
CA ASN A 175 -8.32 -6.90 33.48
C ASN A 175 -9.29 -6.04 34.31
N PRO A 176 -10.59 -6.02 33.98
CA PRO A 176 -11.56 -5.20 34.70
C PRO A 176 -11.93 -5.75 36.10
N ALA A 177 -11.49 -6.96 36.46
CA ALA A 177 -11.86 -7.60 37.72
C ALA A 177 -11.01 -7.16 38.93
N SER A 178 -9.81 -6.62 38.70
CA SER A 178 -9.01 -5.96 39.71
C SER A 178 -9.38 -4.47 39.70
N GLY A 179 -9.79 -3.89 40.83
CA GLY A 179 -10.01 -2.44 40.95
C GLY A 179 -8.75 -1.57 40.77
N GLU A 180 -7.66 -2.15 40.25
CA GLU A 180 -6.45 -1.49 39.78
C GLU A 180 -6.40 -1.64 38.25
N ASP A 181 -6.03 -0.57 37.53
CA ASP A 181 -5.75 -0.57 36.08
C ASP A 181 -4.57 -1.49 35.76
N PHE A 182 -4.81 -2.80 35.77
CA PHE A 182 -3.80 -3.81 35.52
C PHE A 182 -3.81 -4.17 34.03
N GLU A 183 -2.75 -3.75 33.36
CA GLU A 183 -2.50 -3.98 31.95
C GLU A 183 -1.65 -5.25 31.78
N MET A 184 -2.13 -6.21 30.98
CA MET A 184 -1.36 -7.39 30.59
C MET A 184 -1.05 -7.34 29.10
N HIS A 185 0.23 -7.54 28.78
CA HIS A 185 0.69 -7.60 27.40
C HIS A 185 1.04 -9.04 27.00
N PHE A 186 0.80 -9.38 25.74
CA PHE A 186 1.17 -10.67 25.16
C PHE A 186 1.37 -10.52 23.67
N VAL A 187 2.09 -11.48 23.09
CA VAL A 187 2.29 -11.60 21.65
C VAL A 187 1.48 -12.77 21.13
N ARG A 188 0.55 -12.49 20.21
CA ARG A 188 -0.18 -13.52 19.46
C ARG A 188 0.47 -13.74 18.12
N LEU A 189 0.66 -15.01 17.78
CA LEU A 189 1.10 -15.45 16.47
C LEU A 189 -0.12 -15.87 15.63
N LEU A 190 -0.15 -15.51 14.35
CA LEU A 190 -1.17 -15.92 13.39
C LEU A 190 -0.51 -16.50 12.14
N ASP A 191 -1.03 -17.60 11.64
CA ASP A 191 -0.66 -18.14 10.33
C ASP A 191 -1.04 -17.15 9.21
N ASP A 192 -0.13 -16.85 8.29
CA ASP A 192 -0.32 -15.78 7.30
C ASP A 192 -1.30 -16.10 6.16
N GLN A 193 -1.66 -17.37 5.97
CA GLN A 193 -2.63 -17.79 4.95
C GLN A 193 -4.04 -17.97 5.53
N THR A 194 -4.13 -18.66 6.68
CA THR A 194 -5.39 -19.05 7.30
C THR A 194 -5.87 -18.03 8.32
N PHE A 195 -4.97 -17.19 8.86
CA PHE A 195 -5.20 -16.29 9.98
C PHE A 195 -5.66 -16.98 11.26
N LYS A 196 -5.34 -18.27 11.40
CA LYS A 196 -5.60 -19.00 12.64
C LYS A 196 -4.57 -18.61 13.69
N PHE A 197 -5.02 -18.48 14.93
CA PHE A 197 -4.14 -18.24 16.06
C PHE A 197 -3.27 -19.46 16.32
N ILE A 198 -1.97 -19.21 16.37
CA ILE A 198 -0.91 -20.09 16.87
C ILE A 198 -0.78 -19.79 18.39
N PRO A 199 0.00 -20.56 19.18
CA PRO A 199 0.35 -20.25 20.56
C PRO A 199 0.59 -18.77 20.87
N THR A 200 0.05 -18.35 22.00
CA THR A 200 0.16 -16.99 22.56
C THR A 200 1.29 -16.95 23.58
N TYR A 201 2.12 -15.93 23.51
CA TYR A 201 3.21 -15.69 24.44
C TYR A 201 2.83 -14.56 25.40
N SER A 202 2.71 -14.85 26.68
CA SER A 202 2.45 -13.83 27.70
C SER A 202 3.76 -13.14 28.07
N LEU A 203 3.75 -11.80 28.08
CA LEU A 203 4.83 -11.03 28.70
C LEU A 203 4.72 -11.13 30.22
N ASP A 204 5.82 -10.86 30.90
CA ASP A 204 5.88 -10.90 32.35
C ASP A 204 5.01 -9.79 32.99
N THR A 205 4.76 -9.94 34.29
CA THR A 205 4.01 -8.93 35.04
C THR A 205 4.77 -7.61 35.02
N TRP A 206 4.10 -6.53 34.55
CA TRP A 206 4.68 -5.17 34.35
C TRP A 206 5.60 -5.01 33.14
N GLU A 207 5.74 -6.05 32.31
CA GLU A 207 6.42 -5.98 31.03
C GLU A 207 5.43 -5.59 29.93
N TYR A 208 5.79 -4.62 29.10
CA TYR A 208 5.00 -4.22 27.95
C TYR A 208 5.82 -4.23 26.65
N GLY A 209 5.25 -4.84 25.61
CA GLY A 209 5.84 -4.90 24.29
C GLY A 209 5.58 -3.60 23.52
N ASP A 210 6.62 -2.78 23.35
CA ASP A 210 6.53 -1.47 22.70
C ASP A 210 6.87 -1.51 21.20
N GLY A 211 7.79 -2.42 20.84
CA GLY A 211 8.23 -2.68 19.48
C GLY A 211 8.24 -4.17 19.14
N ILE A 212 7.98 -4.50 17.88
CA ILE A 212 8.10 -5.86 17.35
C ILE A 212 8.68 -5.80 15.94
N TYR A 213 9.68 -6.64 15.67
CA TYR A 213 10.46 -6.59 14.43
C TYR A 213 10.99 -7.99 14.09
N ASP A 214 11.00 -8.33 12.79
CA ASP A 214 11.60 -9.55 12.28
C ASP A 214 13.12 -9.39 12.17
N GLY A 215 13.87 -10.07 13.03
CA GLY A 215 15.31 -9.92 13.21
C GLY A 215 16.17 -10.23 11.99
N GLY A 216 15.62 -10.84 10.95
CA GLY A 216 16.35 -11.29 9.77
C GLY A 216 17.40 -12.38 10.06
N CYS A 217 17.49 -12.85 11.31
CA CYS A 217 18.38 -13.93 11.70
C CYS A 217 17.93 -15.24 11.05
N SER A 218 18.90 -16.04 10.58
CA SER A 218 18.70 -17.31 9.87
C SER A 218 17.91 -18.40 10.62
N GLY A 219 17.50 -18.14 11.87
CA GLY A 219 16.65 -19.01 12.70
C GLY A 219 15.16 -18.67 12.69
N GLY A 220 14.72 -17.60 11.99
CA GLY A 220 13.31 -17.20 11.98
C GLY A 220 12.84 -16.65 13.32
N CYS A 221 13.67 -15.87 14.01
CA CYS A 221 13.28 -15.30 15.30
C CYS A 221 12.64 -13.92 15.17
N ILE A 222 11.60 -13.66 15.97
CA ILE A 222 10.98 -12.34 16.11
C ILE A 222 11.60 -11.67 17.34
N ALA A 223 12.13 -10.46 17.15
CA ALA A 223 12.60 -9.64 18.25
C ALA A 223 11.45 -8.80 18.78
N ILE A 224 11.26 -8.83 20.10
CA ILE A 224 10.31 -7.96 20.79
C ILE A 224 11.13 -6.98 21.63
N TRP A 225 10.83 -5.70 21.47
CA TRP A 225 11.28 -4.68 22.40
C TRP A 225 10.30 -4.65 23.57
N CYS A 226 10.79 -5.05 24.73
CA CYS A 226 10.06 -4.98 25.98
C CYS A 226 10.62 -3.87 26.87
N ALA A 227 9.72 -3.19 27.57
CA ALA A 227 10.05 -2.25 28.63
C ALA A 227 9.32 -2.66 29.91
N TRP A 228 10.00 -2.47 31.05
CA TRP A 228 9.45 -2.79 32.37
C TRP A 228 8.97 -1.51 33.06
N LYS A 229 7.77 -1.56 33.61
CA LYS A 229 7.22 -0.49 34.46
C LYS A 229 7.50 -0.85 35.92
N ASP A 230 8.56 -0.28 36.50
CA ASP A 230 8.93 -0.58 37.89
C ASP A 230 7.76 -0.30 38.86
N LYS A 231 7.45 -1.28 39.72
CA LYS A 231 6.57 -1.07 40.88
C LYS A 231 7.42 -0.62 42.08
N ALA A 232 8.21 0.43 41.91
CA ALA A 232 9.00 1.01 42.99
C ALA A 232 9.05 2.55 42.89
N SER A 233 7.91 3.20 43.13
CA SER A 233 7.81 4.45 43.92
C SER A 233 6.50 5.20 43.64
N LYS A 234 5.51 5.03 44.53
CA LYS A 234 4.72 6.21 44.94
C LYS A 234 5.63 7.04 45.85
N THR A 235 6.62 7.73 45.29
CA THR A 235 7.31 8.91 45.86
C THR A 235 8.48 9.30 44.97
N SER A 236 8.30 10.43 44.28
CA SER A 236 9.34 11.40 43.90
C SER A 236 10.56 10.92 43.09
N VAL A 237 10.59 11.45 41.85
CA VAL A 237 11.76 11.75 40.99
C VAL A 237 12.37 10.57 40.24
N ASP A 238 12.30 10.69 38.90
CA ASP A 238 13.04 10.00 37.82
C ASP A 238 14.02 8.90 38.25
N GLU A 239 13.68 7.63 37.98
CA GLU A 239 14.63 6.55 37.62
C GLU A 239 13.90 5.21 37.41
N GLY A 240 14.24 4.47 36.34
CA GLY A 240 13.96 3.03 36.23
C GLY A 240 13.02 2.55 35.11
N VAL A 241 13.32 2.81 33.83
CA VAL A 241 12.79 1.96 32.73
C VAL A 241 13.92 1.04 32.27
N GLN A 242 13.83 -0.25 32.61
CA GLN A 242 14.75 -1.26 32.09
C GLN A 242 14.24 -1.73 30.72
N ASN A 243 15.06 -1.52 29.68
CA ASN A 243 14.76 -1.93 28.31
C ASN A 243 15.52 -3.21 27.98
N VAL A 244 14.83 -4.23 27.49
CA VAL A 244 15.43 -5.53 27.12
C VAL A 244 14.91 -5.97 25.76
N TRP A 245 15.78 -6.63 25.00
CA TRP A 245 15.41 -7.32 23.77
C TRP A 245 15.13 -8.78 24.06
N GLU A 246 13.94 -9.24 23.68
CA GLU A 246 13.57 -10.65 23.75
C GLU A 246 13.58 -11.27 22.36
N ILE A 247 14.15 -12.46 22.24
CA ILE A 247 14.12 -13.24 21.00
C ILE A 247 13.09 -14.35 21.17
N LEU A 248 12.01 -14.27 20.38
CA LEU A 248 11.03 -15.34 20.24
C LEU A 248 11.37 -16.23 19.05
N GLN A 249 11.48 -17.53 19.31
CA GLN A 249 11.60 -18.56 18.29
C GLN A 249 10.23 -18.82 17.62
N PRO A 250 10.20 -19.35 16.37
CA PRO A 250 8.95 -19.69 15.67
C PRO A 250 8.00 -20.62 16.42
N ASN A 251 8.55 -21.43 17.33
CA ASN A 251 7.80 -22.37 18.17
C ASN A 251 7.29 -21.74 19.49
N GLY A 252 7.49 -20.43 19.70
CA GLY A 252 7.07 -19.71 20.89
C GLY A 252 8.02 -19.84 22.10
N ARG A 253 9.23 -20.38 21.94
CA ARG A 253 10.23 -20.43 23.03
C ARG A 253 10.99 -19.09 23.15
N ARG A 254 11.20 -18.66 24.40
CA ARG A 254 11.99 -17.48 24.81
C ARG A 254 13.45 -17.90 25.01
N ASP A 255 14.36 -17.23 24.30
CA ASP A 255 15.80 -17.34 24.58
C ASP A 255 16.21 -16.14 25.44
N ASN A 256 16.41 -16.36 26.74
CA ASN A 256 17.01 -15.36 27.62
C ASN A 256 18.52 -15.31 27.37
N LYS A 257 19.06 -14.11 27.13
CA LYS A 257 20.49 -13.84 27.34
C LYS A 257 20.71 -13.32 28.74
#